data_AF-A0A955DFK6-F1
#
_entry.id   AF-A0A955DFK6-F1
#
_cell.length_a   1.000
_cell.length_b   1.000
_cell.length_c   1.000
_cell.angle_alpha   90.00
_cell.angle_beta   90.00
_cell.angle_gamma   90.00
#
_symmetry.space_group_name_H-M   'P 1'
#
loop_
_entity.id
_entity.type
_entity.pdbx_description
1 polymer ?
#
loop_
_entity_poly.entity_id
_entity_poly.type
_entity_poly.pdbx_seq_one_letter_code
_entity_poly.pdbx_strand_id
1 'polypeptide(L)'
;MRRATRTEHLMIGLIRRYARWLHTGWPAGTVERLPDVREDGSTNVPGILVAGDLTGVPLLKFAADTGARAVETILAEPGFAGRPRDEAIVDVLIIGAGVAGIAAAARARRADLRIEIVEASEPLSTIVNFPRGKPIFTYPTDMTPRGDLRFDERSDVREGLIDMLLEFIAEHGITPRHGRVERLSRRRDVIDATLVDGTVIRAHRVIVAI
;
A
#
# COMPACT_ATOMS: atom_id res chain seq x y z
N MET A 1 -47.86 -25.56 -27.24
CA MET A 1 -46.44 -25.17 -27.38
C MET A 1 -46.37 -23.90 -28.22
N ARG A 2 -46.16 -22.72 -27.62
CA ARG A 2 -46.03 -21.46 -28.39
C ARG A 2 -44.64 -21.43 -29.05
N ARG A 3 -44.59 -21.44 -30.38
CA ARG A 3 -43.34 -21.26 -31.14
C ARG A 3 -42.84 -19.84 -30.90
N ALA A 4 -41.67 -19.71 -30.31
CA ALA A 4 -41.03 -18.42 -30.09
C ALA A 4 -40.85 -17.70 -31.44
N THR A 5 -41.20 -16.42 -31.49
CA THR A 5 -41.19 -15.61 -32.70
C THR A 5 -39.76 -15.29 -33.13
N ARG A 6 -39.54 -14.97 -34.41
CA ARG A 6 -38.22 -14.63 -34.98
C ARG A 6 -37.52 -13.50 -34.20
N THR A 7 -38.30 -12.60 -33.60
CA THR A 7 -37.85 -11.48 -32.76
C THR A 7 -37.27 -11.94 -31.43
N GLU A 8 -37.87 -12.93 -30.76
CA GLU A 8 -37.39 -13.46 -29.47
C GLU A 8 -36.02 -14.16 -29.63
N HIS A 9 -35.81 -14.88 -30.73
CA HIS A 9 -34.52 -15.51 -31.03
C HIS A 9 -33.41 -14.47 -31.30
N LEU A 10 -33.76 -13.36 -31.94
CA LEU A 10 -32.84 -12.26 -32.22
C LEU A 10 -32.40 -11.55 -30.93
N MET A 11 -33.35 -11.32 -30.02
CA MET A 11 -33.11 -10.71 -28.72
C MET A 11 -32.25 -11.60 -27.81
N ILE A 12 -32.55 -12.91 -27.73
CA ILE A 12 -31.73 -13.88 -26.99
C ILE A 12 -30.30 -13.94 -27.57
N GLY A 13 -30.17 -13.88 -28.89
CA GLY A 13 -28.87 -13.80 -29.56
C GLY A 13 -28.08 -12.54 -29.20
N LEU A 14 -28.76 -11.39 -29.11
CA LEU A 14 -28.15 -10.12 -28.71
C LEU A 14 -27.68 -10.16 -27.24
N ILE A 15 -28.52 -10.67 -26.34
CA ILE A 15 -28.19 -10.83 -24.91
C ILE A 15 -27.03 -11.81 -24.73
N ARG A 16 -27.01 -12.94 -25.46
CA ARG A 16 -25.90 -13.90 -25.41
C ARG A 16 -24.60 -13.32 -25.93
N ARG A 17 -24.62 -12.52 -27.00
CA ARG A 17 -23.43 -11.82 -27.51
C ARG A 17 -22.94 -10.78 -26.51
N TYR A 18 -23.85 -10.01 -25.92
CA TYR A 18 -23.53 -9.02 -24.90
C TYR A 18 -22.93 -9.69 -23.64
N ALA A 19 -23.55 -10.75 -23.12
CA ALA A 19 -23.05 -11.50 -21.97
C ALA A 19 -21.68 -12.14 -22.25
N ARG A 20 -21.48 -12.70 -23.45
CA ARG A 20 -20.18 -13.24 -23.85
C ARG A 20 -19.12 -12.13 -23.94
N TRP A 21 -19.46 -10.99 -24.53
CA TRP A 21 -18.55 -9.84 -24.55
C TRP A 21 -18.21 -9.37 -23.14
N LEU A 22 -19.20 -9.22 -22.25
CA LEU A 22 -19.02 -8.79 -20.87
C LEU A 22 -18.11 -9.72 -20.06
N HIS A 23 -18.22 -11.04 -20.24
CA HIS A 23 -17.50 -12.02 -19.44
C HIS A 23 -16.19 -12.55 -20.07
N THR A 24 -16.07 -12.54 -21.40
CA THR A 24 -14.93 -13.17 -22.10
C THR A 24 -14.29 -12.30 -23.18
N GLY A 25 -14.87 -11.15 -23.50
CA GLY A 25 -14.40 -10.24 -24.55
C GLY A 25 -14.08 -8.84 -24.04
N TRP A 26 -14.20 -8.60 -22.74
CA TRP A 26 -13.73 -7.37 -22.14
C TRP A 26 -12.22 -7.31 -22.34
N PRO A 27 -11.66 -6.22 -22.88
CA PRO A 27 -10.23 -6.04 -23.00
C PRO A 27 -9.65 -5.79 -21.60
N ALA A 28 -9.67 -6.81 -20.75
CA ALA A 28 -8.70 -6.94 -19.69
C ALA A 28 -7.39 -7.19 -20.43
N GLY A 29 -6.40 -6.32 -20.28
CA GLY A 29 -5.10 -6.49 -20.92
C GLY A 29 -4.44 -7.82 -20.52
N THR A 30 -3.15 -7.95 -20.78
CA THR A 30 -2.38 -9.04 -20.17
C THR A 30 -2.55 -8.99 -18.65
N VAL A 31 -2.96 -10.10 -18.04
CA VAL A 31 -3.00 -10.23 -16.58
C VAL A 31 -1.60 -9.95 -16.06
N GLU A 32 -1.41 -8.83 -15.36
CA GLU A 32 -0.14 -8.53 -14.71
C GLU A 32 0.10 -9.53 -13.58
N ARG A 33 1.29 -10.12 -13.56
CA ARG A 33 1.68 -11.03 -12.48
C ARG A 33 2.11 -10.19 -11.28
N LEU A 34 1.30 -10.21 -10.25
CA LEU A 34 1.65 -9.65 -8.95
C LEU A 34 2.48 -10.66 -8.15
N PRO A 35 3.35 -10.19 -7.24
CA PRO A 35 4.05 -11.08 -6.32
C PRO A 35 3.05 -11.77 -5.39
N ASP A 36 3.37 -13.01 -4.99
CA ASP A 36 2.58 -13.72 -3.98
C ASP A 36 2.85 -13.10 -2.61
N VAL A 37 1.81 -12.60 -1.94
CA VAL A 37 1.89 -11.92 -0.64
C VAL A 37 1.45 -12.89 0.46
N ARG A 38 2.29 -13.06 1.50
CA ARG A 38 1.98 -13.85 2.69
C ARG A 38 1.26 -13.02 3.75
N GLU A 39 0.70 -13.68 4.75
CA GLU A 39 -0.06 -13.01 5.82
C GLU A 39 0.74 -11.98 6.61
N ASP A 40 2.06 -12.13 6.70
CA ASP A 40 2.99 -11.21 7.38
C ASP A 40 3.42 -10.01 6.51
N GLY A 41 2.88 -9.90 5.29
CA GLY A 41 3.22 -8.89 4.29
C GLY A 41 4.45 -9.23 3.45
N SER A 42 5.20 -10.29 3.78
CA SER A 42 6.35 -10.72 2.97
C SER A 42 5.92 -11.25 1.61
N THR A 43 6.73 -11.03 0.58
CA THR A 43 6.44 -11.53 -0.77
C THR A 43 7.31 -12.70 -1.17
N ASN A 44 6.98 -13.35 -2.30
CA ASN A 44 7.88 -14.31 -2.96
C ASN A 44 9.15 -13.66 -3.55
N VAL A 45 9.22 -12.32 -3.62
CA VAL A 45 10.44 -11.57 -3.92
C VAL A 45 11.10 -11.19 -2.60
N PRO A 46 12.24 -11.81 -2.22
CA PRO A 46 12.79 -11.59 -0.89
C PRO A 46 13.14 -10.10 -0.69
N GLY A 47 13.01 -9.62 0.54
CA GLY A 47 13.26 -8.23 0.92
C GLY A 47 12.23 -7.20 0.46
N ILE A 48 11.21 -7.60 -0.28
CA ILE A 48 10.05 -6.77 -0.62
C ILE A 48 8.85 -7.23 0.20
N LEU A 49 8.23 -6.28 0.88
CA LEU A 49 7.01 -6.46 1.67
C LEU A 49 5.91 -5.56 1.15
N VAL A 50 4.67 -5.95 1.40
CA VAL A 50 3.45 -5.23 1.02
C VAL A 50 2.66 -4.92 2.28
N ALA A 51 2.11 -3.70 2.35
CA ALA A 51 1.28 -3.22 3.45
C ALA A 51 0.13 -2.36 2.93
N GLY A 52 -0.84 -2.07 3.78
CA GLY A 52 -2.01 -1.27 3.41
C GLY A 52 -3.03 -2.06 2.60
N ASP A 53 -3.78 -1.35 1.76
CA ASP A 53 -4.92 -1.91 1.01
C ASP A 53 -4.50 -3.01 0.04
N LEU A 54 -3.23 -3.03 -0.37
CA LEU A 54 -2.64 -4.10 -1.16
C LEU A 54 -2.67 -5.47 -0.48
N THR A 55 -2.87 -5.53 0.84
CA THR A 55 -3.08 -6.80 1.56
C THR A 55 -4.52 -7.32 1.46
N GLY A 56 -5.40 -6.63 0.72
CA GLY A 56 -6.74 -7.09 0.33
C GLY A 56 -7.89 -6.59 1.19
N VAL A 57 -7.64 -5.88 2.29
CA VAL A 57 -8.68 -5.34 3.18
C VAL A 57 -8.47 -3.83 3.39
N PRO A 58 -9.22 -2.97 2.69
CA PRO A 58 -9.01 -1.53 2.70
C PRO A 58 -9.67 -0.87 3.92
N LEU A 59 -9.21 -1.21 5.12
CA LEU A 59 -9.66 -0.59 6.37
C LEU A 59 -8.51 0.12 7.07
N LEU A 60 -8.82 1.29 7.62
CA LEU A 60 -7.84 2.23 8.15
C LEU A 60 -6.94 1.63 9.25
N LYS A 61 -7.54 0.86 10.18
CA LYS A 61 -6.80 0.19 11.25
C LYS A 61 -5.94 -0.95 10.74
N PHE A 62 -6.38 -1.68 9.71
CA PHE A 62 -5.55 -2.69 9.06
C PHE A 62 -4.41 -2.06 8.26
N ALA A 63 -4.63 -0.92 7.60
CA ALA A 63 -3.56 -0.20 6.92
C ALA A 63 -2.46 0.22 7.90
N ALA A 64 -2.85 0.82 9.04
CA ALA A 64 -1.90 1.19 10.09
C ALA A 64 -1.17 -0.04 10.67
N ASP A 65 -1.91 -1.10 11.00
CA ASP A 65 -1.36 -2.32 11.59
C ASP A 65 -0.39 -3.04 10.65
N THR A 66 -0.76 -3.21 9.38
CA THR A 66 0.08 -3.87 8.38
C THR A 66 1.35 -3.08 8.09
N GLY A 67 1.28 -1.75 8.09
CA GLY A 67 2.45 -0.88 7.96
C GLY A 67 3.46 -1.11 9.10
N ALA A 68 3.00 -1.05 10.35
CA ALA A 68 3.85 -1.30 11.50
C ALA A 68 4.37 -2.75 11.53
N ARG A 69 3.51 -3.72 11.22
CA ARG A 69 3.87 -5.15 11.19
C ARG A 69 4.92 -5.47 10.12
N ALA A 70 4.88 -4.82 8.95
CA ALA A 70 5.90 -5.02 7.92
C ALA A 70 7.31 -4.69 8.44
N VAL A 71 7.44 -3.65 9.27
CA VAL A 71 8.71 -3.32 9.92
C VAL A 71 9.11 -4.38 10.96
N GLU A 72 8.17 -4.90 11.75
CA GLU A 72 8.46 -6.01 12.67
C GLU A 72 8.94 -7.26 11.94
N THR A 73 8.32 -7.59 10.81
CA THR A 73 8.73 -8.70 9.94
C THR A 73 10.17 -8.51 9.45
N ILE A 74 10.52 -7.28 9.04
CA ILE A 74 11.89 -6.93 8.65
C ILE A 74 12.87 -7.10 9.83
N LEU A 75 12.51 -6.63 11.02
CA LEU A 75 13.36 -6.72 12.21
C LEU A 75 13.59 -8.16 12.67
N ALA A 76 12.58 -9.02 12.50
CA ALA A 76 12.65 -10.44 12.82
C ALA A 76 13.40 -11.28 11.75
N GLU A 77 13.68 -10.70 10.57
CA GLU A 77 14.30 -11.42 9.47
C GLU A 77 15.77 -11.78 9.79
N PRO A 78 16.18 -13.06 9.64
CA PRO A 78 17.56 -13.47 9.83
C PRO A 78 18.50 -12.70 8.91
N GLY A 79 19.58 -12.15 9.48
CA GLY A 79 20.60 -11.41 8.72
C GLY A 79 20.28 -9.93 8.49
N PHE A 80 19.05 -9.45 8.75
CA PHE A 80 18.76 -8.01 8.64
C PHE A 80 19.50 -7.20 9.71
N ALA A 81 19.59 -7.71 10.94
CA ALA A 81 20.36 -7.06 12.00
C ALA A 81 21.87 -6.97 11.69
N GLY A 82 22.41 -7.95 10.96
CA GLY A 82 23.81 -8.02 10.54
C GLY A 82 24.10 -7.44 9.15
N ARG A 83 23.13 -6.74 8.55
CA ARG A 83 23.28 -6.15 7.21
C ARG A 83 24.45 -5.16 7.15
N PRO A 84 25.17 -5.07 6.02
CA PRO A 84 26.19 -4.05 5.83
C PRO A 84 25.61 -2.64 5.98
N ARG A 85 26.20 -1.82 6.86
CA ARG A 85 25.87 -0.39 6.94
C ARG A 85 26.74 0.36 5.96
N ASP A 86 26.13 0.86 4.89
CA ASP A 86 26.75 1.69 3.86
C ASP A 86 25.93 2.97 3.75
N GLU A 87 26.55 4.15 3.85
CA GLU A 87 25.86 5.43 3.80
C GLU A 87 24.99 5.63 2.54
N ALA A 88 25.29 4.95 1.44
CA ALA A 88 24.53 5.02 0.19
C ALA A 88 23.29 4.10 0.12
N ILE A 89 23.04 3.24 1.13
CA ILE A 89 21.97 2.23 1.12
C ILE A 89 21.07 2.38 2.35
N VAL A 90 19.82 2.84 2.19
CA VAL A 90 18.88 2.94 3.32
C VAL A 90 18.49 1.56 3.84
N ASP A 91 18.11 1.48 5.12
CA ASP A 91 17.71 0.21 5.71
C ASP A 91 16.35 -0.24 5.16
N VAL A 92 15.41 0.69 5.12
CA VAL A 92 14.06 0.45 4.60
C VAL A 92 13.64 1.62 3.71
N LEU A 93 13.30 1.33 2.47
CA LEU A 93 12.58 2.25 1.59
C LEU A 93 11.09 1.97 1.71
N ILE A 94 10.30 3.01 1.94
CA ILE A 94 8.84 2.94 2.00
C ILE A 94 8.29 3.65 0.76
N ILE A 95 7.43 2.97 0.01
CA ILE A 95 6.81 3.51 -1.20
C ILE A 95 5.35 3.77 -0.88
N GLY A 96 4.95 5.04 -0.93
CA GLY A 96 3.65 5.53 -0.49
C GLY A 96 3.71 6.16 0.90
N ALA A 97 3.14 7.36 1.02
CA ALA A 97 2.93 8.12 2.25
C ALA A 97 1.44 8.22 2.59
N GLY A 98 0.70 7.13 2.33
CA GLY A 98 -0.61 6.89 2.93
C GLY A 98 -0.49 6.41 4.38
N VAL A 99 -1.61 5.98 4.96
CA VAL A 99 -1.69 5.56 6.37
C VAL A 99 -0.74 4.41 6.68
N ALA A 100 -0.67 3.40 5.81
CA ALA A 100 0.24 2.27 5.99
C ALA A 100 1.72 2.69 5.92
N GLY A 101 2.07 3.54 4.95
CA GLY A 101 3.45 4.03 4.79
C GLY A 101 3.90 4.91 5.97
N ILE A 102 3.02 5.78 6.48
CA ILE A 102 3.30 6.61 7.66
C ILE A 102 3.43 5.76 8.92
N ALA A 103 2.56 4.76 9.11
CA ALA A 103 2.67 3.83 10.23
C ALA A 103 3.97 3.01 10.18
N ALA A 104 4.35 2.54 8.99
CA ALA A 104 5.64 1.87 8.77
C ALA A 104 6.82 2.82 9.08
N ALA A 105 6.76 4.08 8.62
CA ALA A 105 7.82 5.05 8.85
C ALA A 105 8.01 5.37 10.33
N ALA A 106 6.93 5.60 11.06
CA ALA A 106 6.97 5.82 12.51
C ALA A 106 7.59 4.60 13.22
N ARG A 107 7.14 3.39 12.88
CA ARG A 107 7.65 2.17 13.50
C ARG A 107 9.13 1.94 13.19
N ALA A 108 9.58 2.21 11.96
CA ALA A 108 10.96 2.06 11.55
C ALA A 108 11.89 3.07 12.25
N ARG A 109 11.44 4.32 12.42
CA ARG A 109 12.17 5.34 13.19
C ARG A 109 12.36 4.93 14.65
N ARG A 110 11.33 4.35 15.28
CA ARG A 110 11.45 3.80 16.64
C ARG A 110 12.43 2.66 16.76
N ALA A 111 12.68 1.93 15.67
CA ALA A 111 13.70 0.88 15.60
C ALA A 111 15.09 1.42 15.23
N ASP A 112 15.29 2.74 15.21
CA ASP A 112 16.55 3.39 14.80
C ASP A 112 17.02 2.95 13.41
N LEU A 113 16.07 2.70 12.50
CA LEU A 113 16.35 2.37 11.11
C LEU A 113 16.47 3.65 10.28
N ARG A 114 17.47 3.68 9.40
CA ARG A 114 17.55 4.72 8.39
C ARG A 114 16.55 4.43 7.28
N ILE A 115 15.58 5.33 7.13
CA ILE A 115 14.51 5.17 6.15
C ILE A 115 14.47 6.31 5.15
N GLU A 116 13.92 6.00 3.97
CA GLU A 116 13.48 6.99 2.99
C GLU A 116 12.06 6.63 2.57
N ILE A 117 11.23 7.65 2.33
CA ILE A 117 9.83 7.48 1.94
C ILE A 117 9.67 8.19 0.60
N VAL A 118 9.08 7.51 -0.38
CA VAL A 118 8.82 8.06 -1.71
C VAL A 118 7.32 8.10 -1.94
N GLU A 119 6.78 9.29 -2.16
CA GLU A 119 5.35 9.53 -2.42
C GLU A 119 5.17 10.12 -3.82
N ALA A 120 4.30 9.51 -4.62
CA ALA A 120 4.09 9.87 -6.02
C ALA A 120 3.19 11.09 -6.23
N SER A 121 2.40 11.45 -5.22
CA SER A 121 1.49 12.59 -5.19
C SER A 121 1.73 13.40 -3.90
N GLU A 122 0.68 13.77 -3.18
CA GLU A 122 0.79 14.38 -1.85
C GLU A 122 0.60 13.31 -0.76
N PRO A 123 1.26 13.44 0.40
CA PRO A 123 1.00 12.58 1.55
C PRO A 123 -0.50 12.57 1.88
N LEU A 124 -1.04 11.40 2.22
CA LEU A 124 -2.46 11.20 2.55
C LEU A 124 -3.44 11.58 1.42
N SER A 125 -2.99 11.70 0.17
CA SER A 125 -3.79 12.16 -0.98
C SER A 125 -5.19 11.52 -1.07
N THR A 126 -5.33 10.22 -0.82
CA THR A 126 -6.62 9.53 -0.83
C THR A 126 -7.62 10.11 0.17
N ILE A 127 -7.17 10.38 1.40
CA ILE A 127 -8.01 10.91 2.48
C ILE A 127 -8.28 12.40 2.26
N VAL A 128 -7.25 13.13 1.83
CA VAL A 128 -7.37 14.55 1.46
C VAL A 128 -8.41 14.74 0.36
N ASN A 129 -8.53 13.82 -0.60
CA ASN A 129 -9.51 13.94 -1.68
C ASN A 129 -10.91 13.43 -1.34
N PHE A 130 -11.18 12.97 -0.12
CA PHE A 130 -12.54 12.63 0.28
C PHE A 130 -13.46 13.87 0.32
N PRO A 131 -14.78 13.70 0.08
CA PRO A 131 -15.74 14.77 0.27
C PRO A 131 -15.70 15.33 1.68
N ARG A 132 -15.91 16.65 1.80
CA ARG A 132 -16.00 17.34 3.08
C ARG A 132 -17.09 16.70 3.97
N GLY A 133 -16.78 16.47 5.24
CA GLY A 133 -17.73 15.89 6.20
C GLY A 133 -18.06 14.42 5.95
N LYS A 134 -17.29 13.71 5.10
CA LYS A 134 -17.45 12.27 4.91
C LYS A 134 -17.24 11.54 6.24
N PRO A 135 -18.22 10.73 6.69
CA PRO A 135 -18.02 9.84 7.84
C PRO A 135 -16.93 8.83 7.52
N ILE A 136 -16.02 8.65 8.47
CA ILE A 136 -14.94 7.67 8.42
C ILE A 136 -15.27 6.61 9.46
N PHE A 137 -15.20 5.35 9.05
CA PHE A 137 -15.41 4.23 9.96
C PHE A 137 -14.09 3.52 10.20
N THR A 138 -13.59 3.61 11.42
CA THR A 138 -12.30 3.02 11.82
C THR A 138 -12.47 1.56 12.28
N TYR A 139 -13.12 0.74 11.45
CA TYR A 139 -13.26 -0.68 11.74
C TYR A 139 -11.93 -1.43 11.65
N PRO A 140 -11.75 -2.50 12.43
CA PRO A 140 -12.64 -3.00 13.49
C PRO A 140 -12.58 -2.15 14.78
N THR A 141 -13.72 -1.92 15.46
CA THR A 141 -13.79 -1.02 16.64
C THR A 141 -12.89 -1.49 17.78
N ASP A 142 -12.91 -2.79 18.12
CA ASP A 142 -12.11 -3.37 19.21
C ASP A 142 -10.65 -3.64 18.84
N MET A 143 -10.26 -3.37 17.59
CA MET A 143 -8.88 -3.53 17.15
C MET A 143 -8.04 -2.32 17.56
N THR A 144 -6.90 -2.58 18.19
CA THR A 144 -5.81 -1.61 18.36
C THR A 144 -4.71 -1.98 17.37
N PRO A 145 -4.38 -1.11 16.40
CA PRO A 145 -3.30 -1.39 15.45
C PRO A 145 -1.96 -1.60 16.15
N ARG A 146 -1.08 -2.41 15.57
CA ARG A 146 0.35 -2.39 15.95
C ARG A 146 0.97 -1.02 15.63
N GLY A 147 2.04 -0.69 16.34
CA GLY A 147 2.72 0.60 16.22
C GLY A 147 2.05 1.71 17.03
N ASP A 148 2.43 2.95 16.72
CA ASP A 148 2.08 4.13 17.53
C ASP A 148 0.84 4.87 17.02
N LEU A 149 0.43 4.63 15.77
CA LEU A 149 -0.73 5.30 15.20
C LEU A 149 -2.02 4.77 15.87
N ARG A 150 -2.79 5.68 16.44
CA ARG A 150 -4.05 5.42 17.15
C ARG A 150 -5.16 6.23 16.51
N PHE A 151 -6.36 5.66 16.53
CA PHE A 151 -7.56 6.29 16.01
C PHE A 151 -8.51 6.56 17.17
N ASP A 152 -8.97 7.81 17.29
CA ASP A 152 -9.89 8.29 18.32
C ASP A 152 -11.15 8.89 17.66
N GLU A 153 -12.06 9.44 18.46
CA GLU A 153 -13.32 10.04 17.97
C GLU A 153 -13.10 11.18 16.95
N ARG A 154 -11.93 11.84 16.94
CA ARG A 154 -11.61 12.86 15.92
C ARG A 154 -11.54 12.24 14.53
N SER A 155 -11.18 10.97 14.45
CA SER A 155 -11.05 10.25 13.19
C SER A 155 -12.36 9.84 12.54
N ASP A 156 -13.52 10.04 13.18
CA ASP A 156 -14.83 9.63 12.67
C ASP A 156 -15.33 10.51 11.51
N VAL A 157 -14.64 11.61 11.23
CA VAL A 157 -14.90 12.48 10.10
C VAL A 157 -13.59 12.80 9.37
N ARG A 158 -13.67 12.99 8.05
CA ARG A 158 -12.52 13.26 7.18
C ARG A 158 -11.57 14.32 7.75
N GLU A 159 -12.08 15.47 8.16
CA GLU A 159 -11.25 16.60 8.59
C GLU A 159 -10.45 16.25 9.85
N GLY A 160 -11.09 15.69 10.88
CA GLY A 160 -10.41 15.31 12.10
C GLY A 160 -9.44 14.15 11.90
N LEU A 161 -9.70 13.24 10.95
CA LEU A 161 -8.71 12.23 10.55
C LEU A 161 -7.47 12.86 9.90
N ILE A 162 -7.65 13.84 9.01
CA ILE A 162 -6.53 14.53 8.36
C ILE A 162 -5.68 15.25 9.41
N ASP A 163 -6.31 16.02 10.31
CA ASP A 163 -5.61 16.78 11.34
C ASP A 163 -4.78 15.84 12.24
N MET A 164 -5.38 14.75 12.71
CA MET A 164 -4.68 13.75 13.52
C MET A 164 -3.50 13.09 12.78
N LEU A 165 -3.66 12.75 11.49
CA LEU A 165 -2.56 12.15 10.73
C LEU A 165 -1.44 13.15 10.45
N LEU A 166 -1.75 14.44 10.22
CA LEU A 166 -0.75 15.48 10.03
C LEU A 166 0.02 15.76 11.33
N GLU A 167 -0.67 15.80 12.47
CA GLU A 167 -0.05 15.88 13.81
C GLU A 167 0.93 14.71 14.01
N PHE A 168 0.50 13.49 13.69
CA PHE A 168 1.32 12.29 13.82
C PHE A 168 2.56 12.32 12.91
N ILE A 169 2.42 12.76 11.66
CA ILE A 169 3.54 12.95 10.71
C ILE A 169 4.56 13.94 11.30
N ALA A 170 4.08 15.07 11.84
CA ALA A 170 4.93 16.11 12.40
C ALA A 170 5.66 15.61 13.66
N GLU A 171 4.96 14.93 14.58
CA GLU A 171 5.52 14.36 15.80
C GLU A 171 6.67 13.38 15.50
N HIS A 172 6.52 12.57 14.45
CA HIS A 172 7.51 11.56 14.06
C HIS A 172 8.58 12.08 13.08
N GLY A 173 8.52 13.36 12.70
CA GLY A 173 9.44 13.98 11.74
C GLY A 173 9.45 13.28 10.38
N ILE A 174 8.30 12.81 9.93
CA ILE A 174 8.13 12.05 8.69
C ILE A 174 8.11 13.03 7.52
N THR A 175 9.14 12.94 6.66
CA THR A 175 9.29 13.84 5.50
C THR A 175 9.40 13.01 4.21
N PRO A 176 8.30 12.76 3.50
CA PRO A 176 8.33 12.04 2.24
C PRO A 176 9.04 12.82 1.14
N ARG A 177 9.85 12.14 0.34
CA ARG A 177 10.36 12.65 -0.93
C ARG A 177 9.25 12.52 -1.97
N HIS A 178 8.96 13.61 -2.67
CA HIS A 178 8.11 13.54 -3.85
C HIS A 178 8.84 12.78 -4.99
N GLY A 179 8.22 11.74 -5.52
CA GLY A 179 8.74 10.93 -6.62
C GLY A 179 7.90 9.69 -6.86
N ARG A 180 7.91 9.18 -8.09
CA ARG A 180 7.21 7.92 -8.43
C ARG A 180 8.22 6.82 -8.68
N VAL A 181 8.18 5.77 -7.86
CA VAL A 181 8.94 4.54 -8.13
C VAL A 181 8.29 3.81 -9.28
N GLU A 182 9.07 3.54 -10.33
CA GLU A 182 8.61 2.82 -11.51
C GLU A 182 9.03 1.35 -11.50
N ARG A 183 10.20 1.05 -10.91
CA ARG A 183 10.76 -0.31 -10.95
C ARG A 183 11.57 -0.64 -9.70
N LEU A 184 11.36 -1.84 -9.19
CA LEU A 184 12.22 -2.47 -8.18
C LEU A 184 13.08 -3.55 -8.84
N SER A 185 14.36 -3.61 -8.49
CA SER A 185 15.29 -4.62 -8.99
C SER A 185 16.20 -5.10 -7.89
N ARG A 186 16.07 -6.38 -7.52
CA ARG A 186 16.91 -7.00 -6.49
C ARG A 186 18.29 -7.32 -7.05
N ARG A 187 19.34 -6.88 -6.36
CA ARG A 187 20.75 -7.23 -6.61
C ARG A 187 21.38 -7.80 -5.34
N ARG A 188 21.46 -9.14 -5.27
CA ARG A 188 21.89 -9.87 -4.06
C ARG A 188 21.00 -9.53 -2.86
N ASP A 189 21.51 -8.74 -1.92
CA ASP A 189 20.83 -8.37 -0.66
C ASP A 189 20.31 -6.92 -0.66
N VAL A 190 20.55 -6.18 -1.74
CA VAL A 190 20.12 -4.79 -1.93
C VAL A 190 19.05 -4.74 -3.02
N ILE A 191 18.13 -3.79 -2.90
CA ILE A 191 17.08 -3.52 -3.86
C ILE A 191 17.29 -2.11 -4.42
N ASP A 192 17.41 -2.03 -5.75
CA ASP A 192 17.45 -0.78 -6.49
C ASP A 192 16.00 -0.37 -6.81
N ALA A 193 15.55 0.76 -6.28
CA ALA A 193 14.29 1.40 -6.65
C ALA A 193 14.56 2.53 -7.65
N THR A 194 14.16 2.33 -8.90
CA THR A 194 14.27 3.34 -9.97
C THR A 194 13.01 4.20 -9.99
N LEU A 195 13.20 5.51 -9.84
CA LEU A 195 12.15 6.51 -10.01
C LEU A 195 12.00 6.89 -11.50
N VAL A 196 10.85 7.46 -11.85
CA VAL A 196 10.54 7.91 -13.23
C VAL A 196 11.56 8.92 -13.77
N ASP A 197 12.16 9.74 -12.91
CA ASP A 197 13.19 10.73 -13.29
C ASP A 197 14.59 10.12 -13.49
N GLY A 198 14.72 8.79 -13.34
CA GLY A 198 15.98 8.05 -13.45
C GLY A 198 16.78 7.97 -12.15
N THR A 199 16.35 8.63 -11.07
CA THR A 199 16.99 8.52 -9.75
C THR A 199 16.88 7.07 -9.24
N VAL A 200 17.96 6.57 -8.64
CA VAL A 200 17.98 5.23 -8.04
C VAL A 200 18.22 5.34 -6.54
N ILE A 201 17.26 4.85 -5.76
CA ILE A 201 17.39 4.72 -4.31
C ILE A 201 17.70 3.26 -4.00
N ARG A 202 18.73 3.02 -3.19
CA ARG A 202 19.13 1.67 -2.80
C ARG A 202 18.67 1.39 -1.38
N ALA A 203 18.04 0.24 -1.17
CA ALA A 203 17.57 -0.17 0.14
C ALA A 203 17.86 -1.64 0.44
N HIS A 204 18.07 -1.99 1.71
CA HIS A 204 18.10 -3.39 2.12
C HIS A 204 16.72 -4.02 2.02
N ARG A 205 15.69 -3.30 2.46
CA ARG A 205 14.28 -3.75 2.40
C ARG A 205 13.40 -2.67 1.79
N VAL A 206 12.33 -3.11 1.14
CA VAL A 206 11.33 -2.23 0.56
C VAL A 206 9.95 -2.61 1.08
N ILE A 207 9.21 -1.62 1.57
CA ILE A 207 7.78 -1.76 1.89
C ILE A 207 6.99 -1.01 0.81
N VAL A 208 6.14 -1.74 0.10
CA VAL A 208 5.19 -1.19 -0.88
C VAL A 208 3.86 -0.96 -0.15
N ALA A 209 3.49 0.32 0.02
CA ALA A 209 2.34 0.78 0.79
C ALA A 209 1.57 1.88 0.03
N ILE A 210 1.27 1.59 -1.25
CA ILE A 210 0.54 2.48 -2.17
C ILE A 210 -0.96 2.21 -2.19
#